data_AF-A0A196SD55-F1
#
_entry.id   AF-A0A196SD55-F1
#
_cell.length_a   1.000
_cell.length_b   1.000
_cell.length_c   1.000
_cell.angle_alpha   90.00
_cell.angle_beta   90.00
_cell.angle_gamma   90.00
#
_symmetry.space_group_name_H-M   'P 1'
#
loop_
_entity.id
_entity.type
_entity.pdbx_description
1 polymer ?
#
loop_
_entity_poly.entity_id
_entity_poly.type
_entity_poly.pdbx_seq_one_letter_code
_entity_poly.pdbx_strand_id
1 'polypeptide(L)'
;MGRTYLSPQQIRDVVHNLKASFTDSNYDMITHNCNDFSDAFCKIIVGKGIPPFINRCASIASRFPALTSRVINLVNNPQAVESPQSHSSGK
;
A
#
# COMPACT_ATOMS: atom_id res chain seq x y z
N MET A 1 12.49 -14.40 4.78
CA MET A 1 13.26 -13.23 4.29
C MET A 1 14.76 -13.53 4.09
N GLY A 2 15.52 -14.11 5.02
CA GLY A 2 16.93 -14.46 4.73
C GLY A 2 17.79 -14.54 6.00
N ARG A 3 19.11 -14.44 5.84
CA ARG A 3 20.07 -14.26 6.95
C ARG A 3 20.78 -12.92 6.77
N THR A 4 21.11 -12.27 7.88
CA THR A 4 21.89 -11.02 7.92
C THR A 4 23.06 -11.18 8.88
N TYR A 5 24.14 -10.46 8.61
CA TYR A 5 25.30 -10.38 9.50
C TYR A 5 25.29 -9.09 10.35
N LEU A 6 24.24 -8.27 10.21
CA LEU A 6 24.05 -7.08 11.02
C LEU A 6 23.79 -7.47 12.48
N SER A 7 24.42 -6.74 13.39
CA SER A 7 24.14 -6.84 14.82
C SER A 7 22.74 -6.31 15.16
N PRO A 8 22.18 -6.68 16.32
CA PRO A 8 20.89 -6.14 16.76
C PRO A 8 20.86 -4.61 16.84
N GLN A 9 21.98 -3.95 17.14
CA GLN A 9 22.06 -2.49 17.16
C GLN A 9 21.92 -1.92 15.76
N GLN A 10 22.67 -2.45 14.79
CA GLN A 10 22.59 -2.01 13.40
C GLN A 10 21.18 -2.21 12.82
N ILE A 11 20.49 -3.28 13.19
CA ILE A 11 19.09 -3.50 12.79
C ILE A 11 18.19 -2.40 13.35
N ARG A 12 18.36 -2.02 14.63
CA ARG A 12 17.60 -0.91 15.23
C ARG A 12 17.88 0.42 14.54
N ASP A 13 19.13 0.67 14.19
CA ASP A 13 19.53 1.89 13.48
C ASP A 13 18.87 1.96 12.09
N VAL A 14 18.77 0.83 11.38
CA VAL A 14 18.02 0.75 10.11
C VAL A 14 16.55 1.10 10.30
N VAL A 15 15.89 0.52 11.31
CA VAL A 15 14.48 0.84 11.62
C VAL A 15 14.30 2.32 11.95
N HIS A 16 15.19 2.87 12.79
CA HIS A 16 15.16 4.28 13.18
C HIS A 16 15.31 5.20 11.96
N ASN A 17 16.24 4.89 11.06
CA ASN A 17 16.47 5.67 9.86
C ASN A 17 15.31 5.59 8.88
N LEU A 18 14.74 4.40 8.66
CA LEU A 18 13.57 4.23 7.80
C LEU A 18 12.34 4.95 8.35
N LYS A 19 12.17 5.03 9.67
CA LYS A 19 11.04 5.73 10.29
C LYS A 19 10.94 7.19 9.86
N ALA A 20 12.05 7.85 9.54
CA ALA A 20 12.04 9.22 9.02
C ALA A 20 11.38 9.34 7.64
N SER A 21 11.38 8.27 6.83
CA SER A 21 10.76 8.23 5.51
C SER A 21 9.33 7.69 5.53
N PHE A 22 8.92 7.01 6.59
CA PHE A 22 7.59 6.42 6.77
C PHE A 22 6.91 7.03 7.98
N THR A 23 6.39 8.24 7.82
CA THR A 23 5.71 9.02 8.86
C THR A 23 4.20 8.89 8.71
N ASP A 24 3.45 9.05 9.80
CA ASP A 24 1.99 9.00 9.74
C ASP A 24 1.40 10.01 8.75
N SER A 25 2.05 11.17 8.62
CA SER A 25 1.66 12.24 7.70
C SER A 25 1.85 11.92 6.22
N ASN A 26 2.67 10.92 5.88
CA ASN A 26 2.92 10.51 4.48
C ASN A 26 2.44 9.08 4.18
N TYR A 27 1.71 8.48 5.12
CA TYR A 27 1.16 7.15 4.94
C TYR A 27 0.10 7.16 3.84
N ASP A 28 0.33 6.37 2.79
CA ASP A 28 -0.63 6.15 1.71
C ASP A 28 -0.95 4.66 1.66
N MET A 29 -2.24 4.31 1.82
CA MET A 29 -2.69 2.91 1.86
C MET A 29 -2.29 2.10 0.62
N ILE A 30 -2.11 2.76 -0.52
CA ILE A 30 -1.83 2.13 -1.81
C ILE A 30 -0.33 2.16 -2.12
N THR A 31 0.35 3.29 -1.94
CA THR A 31 1.71 3.50 -2.48
C THR A 31 2.80 3.75 -1.44
N HIS A 32 2.46 3.97 -0.17
CA HIS A 32 3.44 4.24 0.88
C HIS A 32 2.95 3.67 2.22
N ASN A 33 2.85 2.35 2.26
CA ASN A 33 2.27 1.60 3.37
C ASN A 33 3.29 0.70 4.08
N CYS A 34 2.79 -0.15 4.99
CA CYS A 34 3.60 -1.10 5.75
C CYS A 34 4.38 -2.09 4.88
N ASN A 35 3.89 -2.42 3.69
CA ASN A 35 4.57 -3.31 2.76
C ASN A 35 5.75 -2.61 2.11
N ASP A 36 5.62 -1.34 1.72
CA ASP A 36 6.73 -0.54 1.19
C ASP A 36 7.83 -0.34 2.22
N PHE A 37 7.46 -0.11 3.49
CA PHE A 37 8.41 -0.11 4.61
C PHE A 37 9.13 -1.45 4.73
N SER A 38 8.37 -2.55 4.73
CA SER A 38 8.92 -3.90 4.88
C SER A 38 9.84 -4.29 3.73
N ASP A 39 9.51 -3.85 2.52
CA ASP A 39 10.32 -4.06 1.32
C ASP A 39 11.65 -3.30 1.40
N ALA A 40 11.61 -2.01 1.74
CA ALA A 40 12.81 -1.20 1.96
C ALA A 40 13.68 -1.78 3.08
N PHE A 41 13.08 -2.17 4.20
CA PHE A 41 13.76 -2.80 5.31
C PHE A 41 14.46 -4.09 4.90
N CYS A 42 13.74 -5.01 4.23
CA CYS A 42 14.30 -6.28 3.80
C CYS A 42 15.42 -6.11 2.76
N LYS A 43 15.27 -5.16 1.83
CA LYS A 43 16.34 -4.81 0.88
C LYS A 43 17.63 -4.42 1.61
N ILE A 44 17.53 -3.67 2.70
CA ILE A 44 18.69 -3.24 3.50
C ILE A 44 19.29 -4.41 4.29
N ILE A 45 18.47 -5.16 5.03
CA ILE A 45 19.01 -6.14 5.98
C ILE A 45 19.37 -7.50 5.35
N VAL A 46 18.71 -7.90 4.26
CA VAL A 46 18.91 -9.22 3.62
C VAL A 46 19.19 -9.12 2.11
N GLY A 47 19.30 -7.91 1.55
CA GLY A 47 19.64 -7.70 0.14
C GLY A 47 18.51 -8.03 -0.85
N LYS A 48 17.30 -8.33 -0.37
CA LYS A 48 16.14 -8.65 -1.22
C LYS A 48 14.84 -8.16 -0.61
N GLY A 49 13.93 -7.75 -1.49
CA GLY A 49 12.60 -7.28 -1.14
C GLY A 49 11.66 -8.38 -0.64
N ILE A 50 10.48 -7.96 -0.19
CA ILE A 50 9.41 -8.88 0.24
C ILE A 50 8.88 -9.70 -0.95
N PRO A 51 8.25 -10.86 -0.72
CA PRO A 51 7.66 -11.63 -1.80
C PRO A 51 6.66 -10.78 -2.62
N PRO A 52 6.74 -10.79 -3.97
CA PRO A 52 5.93 -9.90 -4.82
C PRO A 52 4.42 -10.02 -4.64
N PHE A 53 3.93 -11.18 -4.18
CA PHE A 53 2.50 -11.40 -3.94
C PHE A 53 1.95 -10.52 -2.80
N ILE A 54 2.79 -10.12 -1.84
CA ILE A 54 2.40 -9.25 -0.73
C ILE A 54 2.05 -7.84 -1.25
N ASN A 55 2.83 -7.33 -2.22
CA ASN A 55 2.60 -6.02 -2.85
C ASN A 55 1.57 -6.06 -3.99
N ARG A 56 0.99 -7.21 -4.32
CA ARG A 56 0.20 -7.37 -5.54
C ARG A 56 -1.10 -6.57 -5.50
N CYS A 57 -1.80 -6.52 -4.37
CA CYS A 57 -3.04 -5.74 -4.23
C CYS A 57 -2.76 -4.24 -4.35
N ALA A 58 -1.76 -3.73 -3.62
CA ALA A 58 -1.31 -2.35 -3.69
C ALA A 58 -0.84 -1.96 -5.11
N SER A 59 -0.07 -2.82 -5.77
CA SER A 59 0.41 -2.61 -7.14
C SER A 59 -0.70 -2.64 -8.20
N ILE A 60 -1.72 -3.48 -8.02
CA ILE A 60 -2.90 -3.46 -8.89
C ILE A 60 -3.70 -2.19 -8.64
N ALA A 61 -3.92 -1.83 -7.38
CA ALA A 61 -4.65 -0.63 -7.01
C ALA A 61 -3.99 0.65 -7.55
N SER A 62 -2.66 0.76 -7.52
CA SER A 62 -1.93 1.90 -8.08
C SER A 62 -1.99 1.96 -9.61
N ARG A 63 -2.13 0.81 -10.29
CA ARG A 63 -2.29 0.73 -11.76
C ARG A 63 -3.66 1.15 -12.26
N PHE A 64 -4.69 1.11 -11.42
CA PHE A 64 -6.06 1.45 -11.79
C PHE A 64 -6.66 2.52 -10.88
N PRO A 65 -6.10 3.74 -10.84
CA PRO A 65 -6.47 4.77 -9.88
C PRO A 65 -7.97 5.11 -9.92
N ALA A 66 -8.59 5.17 -11.10
CA ALA A 66 -10.02 5.42 -11.23
C ALA A 66 -10.89 4.31 -10.63
N LEU A 67 -10.52 3.03 -10.81
CA LEU A 67 -11.24 1.91 -10.18
C LEU A 67 -11.02 1.90 -8.67
N THR A 68 -9.78 2.14 -8.24
CA THR A 68 -9.41 2.20 -6.82
C THR A 68 -10.18 3.29 -6.09
N SER A 69 -10.25 4.51 -6.64
CA SER A 69 -11.05 5.60 -6.07
C SER A 69 -12.54 5.25 -6.02
N ARG A 70 -13.09 4.57 -7.04
CA ARG A 70 -14.49 4.13 -7.02
C ARG A 70 -14.75 3.09 -5.93
N VAL A 71 -13.88 2.09 -5.79
CA VAL A 71 -14.01 1.08 -4.73
C VAL A 71 -13.88 1.70 -3.35
N ILE A 72 -12.90 2.58 -3.14
CA ILE A 72 -12.71 3.31 -1.87
C ILE A 72 -13.95 4.14 -1.54
N ASN A 73 -14.51 4.86 -2.52
CA ASN A 73 -15.73 5.64 -2.32
C ASN A 73 -16.95 4.76 -1.97
N LEU A 74 -17.08 3.56 -2.56
CA LEU A 74 -18.16 2.62 -2.22
C LEU A 74 -17.99 2.03 -0.81
N VAL A 75 -16.75 1.75 -0.39
CA VAL A 75 -16.46 1.28 0.98
C VAL A 75 -16.74 2.36 2.01
N ASN A 76 -16.37 3.61 1.71
CA ASN A 76 -16.58 4.76 2.61
C ASN A 76 -18.03 5.26 2.59
N ASN A 77 -18.76 5.02 1.50
CA ASN A 77 -20.17 5.38 1.33
C ASN A 77 -20.98 4.18 0.81
N PRO A 78 -21.30 3.21 1.68
CA PRO A 78 -22.03 2.00 1.30
C PRO A 78 -23.47 2.26 0.81
N GLN A 79 -23.99 3.48 0.92
CA GLN A 79 -25.31 3.87 0.40
C GLN A 79 -25.29 4.36 -1.06
N ALA A 80 -24.09 4.50 -1.68
CA ALA A 80 -23.96 4.98 -3.06
C ALA A 80 -24.26 3.90 -4.13
N VAL A 81 -24.67 2.69 -3.74
CA VAL A 81 -24.96 1.57 -4.64
C VAL A 81 -26.31 1.69 -5.36
N GLU A 82 -27.21 2.56 -4.88
CA GLU A 82 -28.53 2.76 -5.50
C GLU A 82 -28.55 3.98 -6.42
N SER A 83 -28.27 3.76 -7.71
CA SER A 83 -28.88 4.54 -8.80
C SER A 83 -28.76 3.79 -10.13
N PRO A 84 -29.75 2.99 -10.55
CA PRO A 84 -29.98 2.77 -11.96
C PRO A 84 -30.62 4.05 -12.52
N GLN A 85 -29.90 4.76 -13.41
CA GLN A 85 -30.54 5.75 -14.26
C GLN A 85 -31.51 5.02 -15.20
N SER A 86 -32.81 5.05 -14.88
CA SER A 86 -33.83 4.74 -15.87
C SER A 86 -33.85 5.88 -16.88
N HIS A 87 -33.16 5.69 -18.00
CA HIS A 87 -33.51 6.37 -19.24
C HIS A 87 -34.97 6.04 -19.56
N SER A 88 -35.89 6.96 -19.25
CA SER A 88 -37.20 7.00 -19.89
C SER A 88 -37.12 7.96 -21.06
N SER A 89 -36.77 7.41 -22.22
CA SER A 89 -37.15 7.98 -23.51
C SER A 89 -38.65 7.71 -23.70
N GLY A 90 -39.46 8.74 -23.93
CA GLY A 90 -40.89 8.52 -24.11
C GLY A 90 -41.71 9.79 -24.30
N LYS A 91 -41.70 10.27 -25.56
CA LYS A 91 -42.65 11.15 -26.26
C LYS A 91 -43.01 12.50 -25.66
#